data_AF-A0A8T5A9B6-F1
#
_entry.id   AF-A0A8T5A9B6-F1
#
_cell.length_a   1.000
_cell.length_b   1.000
_cell.length_c   1.000
_cell.angle_alpha   90.00
_cell.angle_beta   90.00
_cell.angle_gamma   90.00
#
_symmetry.space_group_name_H-M   'P 1'
#
loop_
_entity.id
_entity.type
_entity.pdbx_description
1 polymer ?
#
loop_
_entity_poly.entity_id
_entity_poly.type
_entity_poly.pdbx_seq_one_letter_code
_entity_poly.pdbx_strand_id
1 'polypeptide(L)'
;MRMVSIMEKNFVIEVFRDTFKKVLYSSIGESVCEAIIFFLHRELNRDPFEVFWENPRTVYHAMKKILGVGAEILIDILIKRVNQEYGLSMRAERFLSLMCNSNQNSIEEVRDFLREIAELHRERNRE
;
A
#
# COMPACT_ATOMS: atom_id res chain seq x y z
N MET A 1 -26.45 -4.28 0.55
CA MET A 1 -25.21 -5.02 0.22
C MET A 1 -24.13 -4.13 -0.41
N ARG A 2 -24.41 -3.34 -1.47
CA ARG A 2 -23.39 -2.44 -2.10
C ARG A 2 -22.76 -1.40 -1.15
N MET A 3 -23.52 -0.79 -0.24
CA MET A 3 -22.98 0.16 0.74
C MET A 3 -21.94 -0.46 1.68
N VAL A 4 -22.14 -1.72 2.10
CA VAL A 4 -21.23 -2.40 3.03
C VAL A 4 -19.86 -2.61 2.38
N SER A 5 -19.84 -3.00 1.11
CA SER A 5 -18.61 -3.15 0.32
C SER A 5 -17.86 -1.83 0.09
N ILE A 6 -18.58 -0.70 -0.06
CA ILE A 6 -17.96 0.62 -0.19
C ILE A 6 -17.34 1.06 1.14
N MET A 7 -18.04 0.86 2.26
CA MET A 7 -17.50 1.20 3.59
C MET A 7 -16.29 0.34 3.95
N GLU A 8 -16.32 -0.95 3.63
CA GLU A 8 -15.19 -1.85 3.81
C GLU A 8 -13.98 -1.38 2.99
N LYS A 9 -14.16 -1.12 1.69
CA LYS A 9 -13.10 -0.58 0.82
C LYS A 9 -12.48 0.68 1.43
N ASN A 10 -13.30 1.66 1.77
CA ASN A 10 -12.80 2.94 2.28
C ASN A 10 -12.00 2.76 3.58
N PHE A 11 -12.50 1.93 4.50
CA PHE A 11 -11.79 1.60 5.73
C PHE A 11 -10.43 0.92 5.45
N VAL A 12 -10.37 -0.05 4.55
CA VAL A 12 -9.12 -0.73 4.19
C VAL A 12 -8.12 0.26 3.58
N ILE A 13 -8.58 1.14 2.70
CA ILE A 13 -7.74 2.18 2.08
C ILE A 13 -7.21 3.17 3.11
N GLU A 14 -8.03 3.61 4.06
CA GLU A 14 -7.60 4.50 5.14
C GLU A 14 -6.55 3.84 6.03
N VAL A 15 -6.79 2.60 6.49
CA VAL A 15 -5.81 1.88 7.31
C VAL A 15 -4.50 1.64 6.55
N PHE A 16 -4.57 1.29 5.27
CA PHE A 16 -3.38 1.11 4.46
C PHE A 16 -2.62 2.43 4.29
N ARG A 17 -3.32 3.56 4.06
CA ARG A 17 -2.72 4.89 3.98
C ARG A 17 -1.98 5.25 5.27
N ASP A 18 -2.62 5.05 6.41
CA ASP A 18 -2.04 5.37 7.71
C ASP A 18 -0.83 4.48 8.01
N THR A 19 -0.94 3.19 7.73
CA THR A 19 0.16 2.23 7.85
C THR A 19 1.33 2.63 6.95
N PHE A 20 1.06 2.95 5.69
CA PHE A 20 2.08 3.38 4.73
C PHE A 20 2.81 4.63 5.21
N LYS A 21 2.07 5.66 5.63
CA LYS A 21 2.65 6.90 6.18
C LYS A 21 3.49 6.61 7.42
N LYS A 22 2.97 5.87 8.40
CA LYS A 22 3.68 5.53 9.64
C LYS A 22 4.99 4.78 9.36
N VAL A 23 4.95 3.79 8.48
CA VAL A 23 6.12 3.00 8.10
C VAL A 23 7.16 3.85 7.39
N LEU A 24 6.75 4.71 6.45
CA LEU A 24 7.69 5.56 5.73
C LEU A 24 8.24 6.70 6.59
N TYR A 25 7.42 7.33 7.44
CA TYR A 25 7.87 8.38 8.35
C TYR A 25 9.00 7.88 9.26
N SER A 26 8.83 6.69 9.83
CA SER A 26 9.84 6.07 10.69
C SER A 26 11.08 5.56 9.94
N SER A 27 11.00 5.39 8.62
CA SER A 27 12.09 4.82 7.81
C SER A 27 12.90 5.86 7.04
N ILE A 28 12.25 6.88 6.47
CA ILE A 28 12.87 7.86 5.57
C ILE A 28 12.56 9.32 5.93
N GLY A 29 11.82 9.54 7.02
CA GLY A 29 11.42 10.87 7.49
C GLY A 29 10.15 11.39 6.83
N GLU A 30 9.42 12.22 7.60
CA GLU A 30 8.12 12.76 7.21
C GLU A 30 8.15 13.56 5.90
N SER A 31 9.12 14.48 5.77
CA SER A 31 9.21 15.34 4.58
C SER A 31 9.42 14.55 3.29
N VAL A 32 10.20 13.47 3.33
CA VAL A 32 10.44 12.62 2.15
C VAL A 32 9.19 11.83 1.81
N CYS A 33 8.49 11.28 2.81
CA CYS A 33 7.25 10.56 2.60
C CYS A 33 6.17 11.45 1.99
N GLU A 34 5.97 12.66 2.52
CA GLU A 34 4.99 13.61 1.97
C GLU A 34 5.36 14.05 0.55
N ALA A 35 6.65 14.25 0.25
CA ALA A 35 7.10 14.51 -1.12
C ALA A 35 6.77 13.35 -2.07
N ILE A 36 7.00 12.10 -1.66
CA ILE A 36 6.66 10.91 -2.46
C ILE A 36 5.17 10.85 -2.75
N ILE A 37 4.33 11.02 -1.72
CA ILE A 37 2.86 11.01 -1.88
C ILE A 37 2.42 12.13 -2.81
N PHE A 38 2.98 13.34 -2.64
CA PHE A 38 2.72 14.47 -3.52
C PHE A 38 3.07 14.17 -4.98
N PHE A 39 4.27 13.62 -5.25
CA PHE A 39 4.67 13.28 -6.61
C PHE A 39 3.81 12.15 -7.21
N LEU A 40 3.42 11.16 -6.42
CA LEU A 40 2.49 10.11 -6.86
C LEU A 40 1.12 10.70 -7.22
N HIS A 41 0.58 11.56 -6.38
CA HIS A 41 -0.69 12.22 -6.63
C HIS A 41 -0.64 13.07 -7.91
N ARG A 42 0.47 13.78 -8.13
CA ARG A 42 0.71 14.55 -9.36
C ARG A 42 0.84 13.67 -10.59
N GLU A 43 1.54 12.55 -10.50
CA GLU A 43 1.74 11.61 -11.61
C GLU A 43 0.45 10.88 -11.99
N LEU A 44 -0.35 10.49 -11.02
CA LEU A 44 -1.58 9.70 -11.22
C LEU A 44 -2.82 10.58 -11.47
N ASN A 45 -2.74 11.88 -11.15
CA ASN A 45 -3.85 12.83 -11.17
C ASN A 45 -5.10 12.36 -10.39
N ARG A 46 -4.88 11.50 -9.39
CA ARG A 46 -5.87 10.84 -8.54
C ARG A 46 -5.22 10.49 -7.21
N ASP A 47 -6.05 10.18 -6.22
CA ASP A 47 -5.55 9.66 -4.94
C ASP A 47 -4.76 8.35 -5.17
N PRO A 48 -3.49 8.28 -4.74
CA PRO A 48 -2.64 7.13 -5.03
C PRO A 48 -3.11 5.83 -4.35
N PHE A 49 -3.80 5.90 -3.22
CA PHE A 49 -4.27 4.72 -2.48
C PHE A 49 -5.56 4.17 -3.08
N GLU A 50 -6.44 5.03 -3.59
CA GLU A 50 -7.58 4.62 -4.43
C GLU A 50 -7.10 3.93 -5.71
N VAL A 51 -6.11 4.51 -6.39
CA VAL A 51 -5.51 3.88 -7.58
C VAL A 51 -4.81 2.58 -7.21
N PHE A 52 -4.16 2.50 -6.05
CA PHE A 52 -3.53 1.27 -5.57
C PHE A 52 -4.55 0.15 -5.39
N TRP A 53 -5.69 0.44 -4.77
CA TRP A 53 -6.78 -0.53 -4.61
C TRP A 53 -7.34 -1.03 -5.94
N GLU A 54 -7.47 -0.13 -6.92
CA GLU A 54 -8.00 -0.47 -8.25
C GLU A 54 -6.99 -1.25 -9.10
N ASN A 55 -5.75 -0.76 -9.16
CA ASN A 55 -4.69 -1.27 -10.01
C ASN A 55 -3.29 -0.98 -9.41
N PRO A 56 -2.74 -1.90 -8.61
CA PRO A 56 -1.42 -1.76 -7.99
C PRO A 56 -0.28 -1.53 -9.01
N ARG A 57 -0.44 -2.05 -10.24
CA ARG A 57 0.56 -1.91 -11.31
C ARG A 57 0.74 -0.47 -11.76
N THR A 58 -0.35 0.28 -11.82
CA THR A 58 -0.29 1.71 -12.17
C THR A 58 0.51 2.49 -11.13
N VAL A 59 0.30 2.21 -9.85
CA VAL A 59 1.05 2.85 -8.76
C VAL A 59 2.52 2.43 -8.78
N TYR A 60 2.82 1.15 -9.01
CA TYR A 60 4.19 0.67 -9.16
C TYR A 60 4.95 1.44 -10.26
N HIS A 61 4.34 1.59 -11.44
CA HIS A 61 4.96 2.34 -12.54
C HIS A 61 5.16 3.81 -12.22
N ALA A 62 4.21 4.44 -11.52
CA ALA A 62 4.36 5.81 -11.05
C ALA A 62 5.53 5.93 -10.06
N MET A 63 5.64 5.00 -9.10
CA MET A 63 6.79 4.94 -8.18
C MET A 63 8.10 4.76 -8.94
N LYS A 64 8.16 3.87 -9.94
CA LYS A 64 9.35 3.66 -10.78
C LYS A 64 9.74 4.92 -11.54
N LYS A 65 8.77 5.69 -12.04
CA LYS A 65 9.03 6.94 -12.76
C LYS A 65 9.62 8.02 -11.85
N ILE A 66 9.15 8.09 -10.61
CA ILE A 66 9.58 9.10 -9.61
C ILE A 66 10.92 8.73 -8.97
N LEU A 67 11.09 7.46 -8.61
CA LEU A 67 12.18 6.99 -7.74
C LEU A 67 13.23 6.13 -8.46
N GLY A 68 12.99 5.73 -9.71
CA GLY A 68 13.87 4.83 -10.44
C GLY A 68 13.99 3.47 -9.75
N VAL A 69 15.21 3.04 -9.44
CA VAL A 69 15.50 1.82 -8.66
C VAL A 69 15.10 1.93 -7.17
N GLY A 70 14.84 3.14 -6.68
CA GLY A 70 14.41 3.37 -5.31
C GLY A 70 12.99 2.87 -5.02
N ALA A 71 12.17 2.63 -6.04
CA ALA A 71 10.81 2.15 -5.85
C ALA A 71 10.79 0.73 -5.25
N GLU A 72 11.62 -0.18 -5.78
CA GLU A 72 11.71 -1.55 -5.27
C GLU A 72 12.25 -1.57 -3.83
N ILE A 73 13.24 -0.73 -3.53
CA ILE A 73 13.79 -0.59 -2.18
C ILE A 73 12.71 -0.09 -1.21
N LEU A 74 11.92 0.90 -1.62
CA LEU A 74 10.86 1.45 -0.79
C LEU A 74 9.77 0.42 -0.50
N ILE A 75 9.39 -0.37 -1.50
CA ILE A 75 8.39 -1.45 -1.34
C ILE A 75 8.93 -2.56 -0.44
N ASP A 76 10.20 -2.94 -0.59
CA ASP A 76 10.85 -3.91 0.30
C ASP A 76 10.84 -3.45 1.76
N ILE A 77 11.20 -2.18 2.01
CA ILE A 77 11.12 -1.57 3.35
C ILE A 77 9.68 -1.59 3.86
N LEU A 78 8.72 -1.19 3.04
CA LEU A 78 7.30 -1.16 3.40
C LEU A 78 6.84 -2.56 3.86
N ILE A 79 7.08 -3.58 3.05
CA ILE A 79 6.61 -4.95 3.35
C ILE A 79 7.30 -5.53 4.58
N LYS A 80 8.62 -5.34 4.73
CA LYS A 80 9.34 -5.79 5.92
C LYS A 80 8.78 -5.16 7.19
N ARG A 81 8.49 -3.86 7.15
CA ARG A 81 7.95 -3.12 8.30
C ARG A 81 6.50 -3.50 8.60
N VAL A 82 5.65 -3.64 7.58
CA VAL A 82 4.27 -4.12 7.74
C VAL A 82 4.25 -5.51 8.37
N ASN A 83 5.09 -6.43 7.89
CA ASN A 83 5.22 -7.77 8.48
C ASN A 83 5.65 -7.72 9.94
N GLN A 84 6.66 -6.91 10.28
CA GLN A 84 7.10 -6.72 11.67
C GLN A 84 5.99 -6.15 12.54
N GLU A 85 5.25 -5.16 12.02
CA GLU A 85 4.22 -4.48 12.77
C GLU A 85 3.03 -5.39 13.03
N TYR A 86 2.56 -6.15 12.04
CA TYR A 86 1.32 -6.94 12.14
C TYR A 86 1.54 -8.45 12.30
N GLY A 87 2.78 -8.94 12.36
CA GLY A 87 3.07 -10.37 12.47
C GLY A 87 2.80 -11.17 11.18
N LEU A 88 2.80 -10.48 10.03
CA LEU A 88 2.54 -11.07 8.72
C LEU A 88 3.81 -11.68 8.10
N SER A 89 3.64 -12.47 7.05
CA SER A 89 4.73 -13.20 6.37
C SER A 89 4.80 -12.97 4.85
N MET A 90 4.26 -11.84 4.37
CA MET A 90 4.30 -11.49 2.95
C MET A 90 5.74 -11.26 2.48
N ARG A 91 6.22 -12.02 1.50
CA ARG A 91 7.56 -11.78 0.92
C ARG A 91 7.54 -10.53 0.05
N ALA A 92 8.52 -9.64 0.21
CA ALA A 92 8.63 -8.42 -0.59
C ALA A 92 8.70 -8.70 -2.09
N GLU A 93 9.43 -9.75 -2.51
CA GLU A 93 9.54 -10.15 -3.91
C GLU A 93 8.20 -10.65 -4.46
N ARG A 94 7.42 -11.37 -3.63
CA ARG A 94 6.07 -11.80 -4.00
C ARG A 94 5.17 -10.58 -4.18
N PHE A 95 5.14 -9.67 -3.20
CA PHE A 95 4.34 -8.47 -3.28
C PHE A 95 4.69 -7.61 -4.50
N LEU A 96 5.98 -7.41 -4.78
CA LEU A 96 6.45 -6.74 -6.00
C LEU A 96 5.96 -7.44 -7.27
N SER A 97 6.02 -8.77 -7.31
CA SER A 97 5.54 -9.55 -8.46
C SER A 97 4.04 -9.37 -8.69
N LEU A 98 3.24 -9.27 -7.62
CA LEU A 98 1.81 -9.01 -7.69
C LEU A 98 1.55 -7.60 -8.22
N MET A 99 2.27 -6.60 -7.69
CA MET A 99 2.17 -5.22 -8.15
C MET A 99 2.55 -5.08 -9.63
N CYS A 100 3.53 -5.84 -10.12
CA CYS A 100 3.93 -5.76 -11.54
C CYS A 100 2.90 -6.39 -12.49
N ASN A 101 1.95 -7.19 -11.98
CA ASN A 101 1.02 -7.97 -12.77
C ASN A 101 -0.38 -7.34 -12.75
N SER A 102 -1.00 -7.21 -13.92
CA SER A 102 -2.33 -6.59 -14.05
C SER A 102 -3.47 -7.61 -14.14
N ASN A 103 -3.21 -8.89 -13.89
CA ASN A 103 -4.28 -9.90 -13.88
C ASN A 103 -5.13 -9.79 -12.60
N GLN A 104 -6.38 -10.23 -12.71
CA GLN A 104 -7.36 -10.09 -11.63
C GLN A 104 -6.93 -10.81 -10.35
N ASN A 105 -6.28 -11.98 -10.47
CA ASN A 105 -5.82 -12.75 -9.31
C ASN A 105 -4.75 -11.99 -8.52
N SER A 106 -3.84 -11.29 -9.20
CA SER A 106 -2.77 -10.53 -8.55
C SER A 106 -3.33 -9.31 -7.84
N ILE A 107 -4.33 -8.66 -8.45
CA ILE A 107 -5.04 -7.53 -7.83
C ILE A 107 -5.77 -7.99 -6.58
N GLU A 108 -6.48 -9.12 -6.64
CA GLU A 108 -7.23 -9.62 -5.49
C GLU A 108 -6.30 -10.08 -4.36
N GLU A 109 -5.18 -10.75 -4.66
CA GLU A 109 -4.19 -11.14 -3.63
C GLU A 109 -3.57 -9.92 -2.92
N VAL A 110 -3.36 -8.80 -3.64
CA VAL A 110 -2.96 -7.54 -3.00
C VAL A 110 -4.08 -7.02 -2.09
N ARG A 111 -5.33 -7.05 -2.54
CA ARG A 111 -6.48 -6.59 -1.73
C ARG A 111 -6.68 -7.44 -0.49
N ASP A 112 -6.54 -8.75 -0.59
CA ASP A 112 -6.63 -9.67 0.54
C ASP A 112 -5.55 -9.37 1.58
N PHE A 113 -4.32 -9.11 1.14
CA PHE A 113 -3.26 -8.66 2.03
C PHE A 113 -3.59 -7.31 2.71
N LEU A 114 -4.17 -6.35 1.98
CA LEU A 114 -4.61 -5.08 2.59
C LEU A 114 -5.75 -5.26 3.59
N ARG A 115 -6.70 -6.17 3.31
CA ARG A 115 -7.79 -6.50 4.23
C ARG A 115 -7.25 -7.12 5.51
N GLU A 116 -6.29 -8.03 5.40
CA GLU A 116 -5.63 -8.66 6.56
C GLU A 116 -4.95 -7.60 7.46
N ILE A 117 -4.25 -6.63 6.87
CA ILE A 117 -3.70 -5.48 7.62
C ILE A 117 -4.82 -4.70 8.34
N ALA A 118 -5.93 -4.43 7.64
CA ALA A 118 -7.03 -3.66 8.18
C ALA A 118 -7.77 -4.37 9.34
N GLU A 119 -7.89 -5.69 9.26
CA GLU A 119 -8.45 -6.53 10.32
C GLU A 119 -7.56 -6.50 11.58
N LEU A 120 -6.27 -6.75 11.42
CA LEU A 120 -5.30 -6.73 12.53
C LEU A 120 -5.17 -5.34 13.17
N HIS A 121 -5.25 -4.27 12.36
CA HIS A 121 -5.28 -2.90 12.85
C HIS A 121 -6.54 -2.62 13.71
N ARG A 122 -7.70 -3.13 13.28
CA ARG A 122 -8.94 -2.99 14.04
C ARG A 122 -8.89 -3.72 15.37
N GLU A 123 -8.29 -4.92 15.41
CA GLU A 123 -8.14 -5.71 16.64
C GLU A 123 -7.27 -4.99 17.67
N ARG A 124 -6.13 -4.43 17.24
CA ARG A 124 -5.23 -3.67 18.12
C ARG A 124 -5.84 -2.42 18.74
N ASN A 125 -6.73 -1.73 18.02
CA ASN A 125 -7.36 -0.51 18.52
C ASN A 125 -8.61 -0.77 19.39
N ARG A 126 -8.96 -2.04 19.62
CA ARG A 126 -10.04 -2.45 20.54
C ARG A 126 -9.55 -2.80 21.95
N GLU A 127 -8.23 -2.99 22.10
CA GLU A 127 -7.54 -3.22 23.38
C GLU A 127 -7.13 -1.89 24.03
#